data_AF-W4JVQ9-F1
#
_entry.id   AF-W4JVQ9-F1
#
_cell.length_a   1.000
_cell.length_b   1.000
_cell.length_c   1.000
_cell.angle_alpha   90.00
_cell.angle_beta   90.00
_cell.angle_gamma   90.00
#
_symmetry.space_group_name_H-M   'P 1'
#
loop_
_entity.id
_entity.type
_entity.pdbx_description
1 polymer ?
#
loop_
_entity_poly.entity_id
_entity_poly.type
_entity_poly.pdbx_seq_one_letter_code
_entity_poly.pdbx_strand_id
1 'polypeptide(L)' 'CAIPCLTSADFGSCSQTDLQCLCTSSSFISSTTQCIESSCTGSDLDQAEAAARSGCAAIV' A
#
# COMPACT_ATOMS: atom_id res chain seq x y z
N CYS A 1 -7.21 -7.38 -6.90
CA CYS A 1 -7.26 -7.83 -5.49
C CYS A 1 -6.87 -6.73 -4.49
N ALA A 2 -5.88 -5.86 -4.77
CA ALA A 2 -5.32 -4.91 -3.79
C ALA A 2 -6.11 -3.61 -3.52
N ILE A 3 -7.07 -3.21 -4.37
CA ILE A 3 -7.77 -1.91 -4.21
C ILE A 3 -8.44 -1.74 -2.82
N PRO A 4 -9.19 -2.73 -2.29
CA PRO A 4 -9.77 -2.63 -0.95
C PRO A 4 -8.72 -2.43 0.16
N CYS A 5 -7.51 -2.95 -0.04
CA CYS A 5 -6.42 -2.79 0.92
C CYS A 5 -5.98 -1.34 1.09
N LEU A 6 -6.05 -0.53 0.02
CA LEU A 6 -5.70 0.89 0.09
C LEU A 6 -6.75 1.71 0.86
N THR A 7 -8.02 1.31 0.80
CA THR A 7 -9.12 2.01 1.47
C THR A 7 -9.29 1.62 2.93
N SER A 8 -8.85 0.43 3.32
CA SER A 8 -8.98 -0.12 4.68
C SER A 8 -7.66 -0.18 5.45
N ALA A 9 -6.58 0.34 4.87
CA ALA A 9 -5.28 0.43 5.51
C ALA A 9 -5.31 1.33 6.75
N ASP A 10 -4.32 1.13 7.63
CA ASP A 10 -4.05 2.04 8.73
C ASP A 10 -3.28 3.26 8.20
N PHE A 11 -3.99 4.37 8.00
CA PHE A 11 -3.39 5.62 7.52
C PHE A 11 -2.50 6.30 8.58
N GLY A 12 -2.49 5.83 9.83
CA GLY A 12 -1.77 6.46 10.93
C GLY A 12 -2.20 7.91 11.13
N SER A 13 -1.25 8.84 11.07
CA SER A 13 -1.50 10.28 11.14
C SER A 13 -1.66 10.97 9.77
N CYS A 14 -1.56 10.22 8.67
CA CYS A 14 -1.63 10.77 7.32
C CYS A 14 -3.08 10.92 6.84
N SER A 15 -3.33 11.90 5.96
CA SER A 15 -4.56 11.93 5.18
C SER A 15 -4.56 10.79 4.16
N GLN A 16 -5.74 10.24 3.83
CA GLN A 16 -5.88 9.23 2.78
C GLN A 16 -5.39 9.70 1.40
N THR A 17 -5.36 11.01 1.17
CA THR A 17 -4.91 11.61 -0.10
C THR A 17 -3.48 12.16 -0.05
N ASP A 18 -2.83 12.14 1.11
CA ASP A 18 -1.45 12.61 1.26
C ASP A 18 -0.48 11.47 0.98
N LEU A 19 -0.29 11.18 -0.31
CA LEU A 19 0.53 10.06 -0.75
C LEU A 19 2.00 10.18 -0.29
N GLN A 20 2.51 11.41 -0.13
CA GLN A 20 3.88 11.62 0.37
C GLN A 20 4.00 11.22 1.84
N CYS A 21 3.04 11.60 2.68
CA CYS A 21 2.98 11.12 4.05
C CYS A 21 2.80 9.60 4.10
N LEU A 22 1.83 9.06 3.35
CA LEU A 22 1.50 7.63 3.35
C LEU A 22 2.67 6.74 2.96
N CYS A 23 3.44 7.14 1.94
CA CYS A 23 4.63 6.41 1.50
C CYS A 23 5.82 6.47 2.47
N THR A 24 5.71 7.23 3.57
CA THR A 24 6.68 7.24 4.68
C THR A 24 6.09 6.67 5.99
N SER A 25 4.78 6.39 6.01
CA SER A 25 4.07 5.86 7.18
C SER A 25 4.25 4.35 7.27
N SER A 26 4.99 3.89 8.29
CA SER A 26 5.18 2.46 8.55
C SER A 26 3.86 1.72 8.82
N SER A 27 2.90 2.36 9.49
CA SER A 27 1.54 1.85 9.69
C SER A 27 0.83 1.57 8.36
N PHE A 28 0.85 2.53 7.44
CA PHE A 28 0.17 2.40 6.16
C PHE A 28 0.83 1.34 5.28
N ILE A 29 2.16 1.38 5.18
CA ILE A 29 2.92 0.42 4.37
C ILE A 29 2.69 -1.00 4.88
N SER A 30 2.82 -1.22 6.20
CA SER A 30 2.69 -2.56 6.79
C SER A 30 1.27 -3.11 6.67
N SER A 31 0.25 -2.33 7.02
CA SER A 31 -1.15 -2.77 6.95
C SER A 31 -1.60 -3.04 5.51
N THR A 32 -1.21 -2.17 4.57
CA THR A 32 -1.50 -2.36 3.13
C THR A 32 -0.83 -3.63 2.61
N THR A 33 0.45 -3.84 2.95
CA THR A 33 1.22 -5.02 2.50
C THR A 33 0.59 -6.31 3.02
N GLN A 34 0.29 -6.39 4.32
CA GLN A 34 -0.35 -7.58 4.91
C GLN A 34 -1.71 -7.89 4.27
N CYS A 35 -2.50 -6.85 3.98
CA CYS A 35 -3.77 -7.03 3.28
C CYS A 35 -3.57 -7.56 1.86
N ILE A 36 -2.57 -7.03 1.13
CA ILE A 36 -2.22 -7.48 -0.23
C ILE A 36 -1.78 -8.95 -0.20
N GLU A 37 -0.85 -9.32 0.70
CA GLU A 37 -0.38 -10.70 0.87
C GLU A 37 -1.51 -11.69 1.20
N SER A 38 -2.55 -11.23 1.92
CA SER A 38 -3.70 -12.06 2.28
C SER A 38 -4.79 -12.12 1.20
N SER A 39 -4.91 -11.07 0.37
CA SER A 39 -6.01 -10.91 -0.60
C SER A 39 -5.61 -11.22 -2.04
N CYS A 40 -4.31 -11.13 -2.35
CA CYS A 40 -3.73 -11.38 -3.66
C CYS A 40 -2.92 -12.67 -3.64
N THR A 41 -2.82 -13.35 -4.77
CA THR A 41 -2.00 -14.56 -4.90
C THR A 41 -1.34 -14.63 -6.27
N GLY A 42 -0.28 -15.43 -6.39
CA GLY A 42 0.45 -15.61 -7.64
C GLY A 42 0.89 -14.29 -8.25
N SER A 43 0.74 -14.16 -9.58
CA SER A 43 1.18 -12.98 -10.32
C SER A 43 0.50 -11.68 -9.89
N ASP A 44 -0.71 -11.74 -9.33
CA ASP A 44 -1.41 -10.55 -8.83
C ASP A 44 -0.75 -9.99 -7.56
N LEU A 45 -0.25 -10.87 -6.70
CA LEU A 45 0.50 -10.47 -5.50
C LEU A 45 1.81 -9.77 -5.88
N ASP A 46 2.60 -10.42 -6.74
CA ASP A 46 3.88 -9.88 -7.20
C ASP A 46 3.70 -8.51 -7.88
N GLN A 47 2.69 -8.37 -8.74
CA GLN A 47 2.39 -7.11 -9.43
C GLN A 47 1.87 -6.03 -8.48
N ALA A 48 1.01 -6.38 -7.51
CA ALA A 48 0.48 -5.41 -6.55
C ALA A 48 1.59 -4.84 -5.65
N GLU A 49 2.49 -5.67 -5.15
CA GLU A 49 3.63 -5.22 -4.37
C GLU A 49 4.61 -4.38 -5.20
N ALA A 50 4.92 -4.80 -6.43
CA ALA A 50 5.78 -4.04 -7.32
C ALA A 50 5.19 -2.66 -7.63
N ALA A 51 3.88 -2.59 -7.89
CA ALA A 51 3.17 -1.34 -8.12
C ALA A 51 3.17 -0.44 -6.89
N ALA A 52 2.95 -0.99 -5.68
CA ALA A 52 2.99 -0.21 -4.44
C ALA A 52 4.37 0.39 -4.19
N ARG A 53 5.45 -0.41 -4.36
CA ARG A 53 6.83 0.06 -4.22
C ARG A 53 7.17 1.13 -5.26
N SER A 54 6.83 0.88 -6.53
CA SER A 54 7.08 1.84 -7.63
C SER A 54 6.29 3.13 -7.45
N GLY A 55 5.05 3.05 -6.97
CA GLY A 55 4.21 4.22 -6.70
C GLY A 55 4.83 5.12 -5.66
N CYS A 56 5.31 4.55 -4.55
CA CYS A 56 6.00 5.33 -3.52
C CYS A 56 7.37 5.86 -3.95
N ALA A 57 8.11 5.10 -4.76
CA ALA A 57 9.39 5.56 -5.32
C ALA A 57 9.24 6.72 -6.31
N ALA A 58 8.06 6.93 -6.89
CA ALA A 58 7.78 8.04 -7.81
C ALA A 58 7.43 9.36 -7.08
N ILE A 59 7.23 9.32 -5.76
CA ILE A 59 6.84 10.48 -4.94
C ILE A 59 8.04 11.14 -4.25
N VAL A 60 9.20 10.47 -4.23
CA VAL A 60 10.45 10.94 -3.61
C VAL A 60 11.33 11.76 -4.55
#